data_AF-A0ABD5TCA4-F1
#
_entry.id   AF-A0ABD5TCA4-F1
#
_cell.length_a   1.000
_cell.length_b   1.000
_cell.length_c   1.000
_cell.angle_alpha   90.00
_cell.angle_beta   90.00
_cell.angle_gamma   90.00
#
_symmetry.space_group_name_H-M   'P 1'
#
loop_
_entity.id
_entity.type
_entity.pdbx_description
1 polymer ?
#
loop_
_entity_poly.entity_id
_entity_poly.type
_entity_poly.pdbx_seq_one_letter_code
_entity_poly.pdbx_strand_id
1 'polypeptide(L)'
;MFAFEGADTAGEADYGYSLTPMADLTIGEFTGPQLSFEFAVPSFAEDAVASHITTTGTPTAQPRFADPLTDVTDPRHRSALSERFDLDVSGLAGDVVGVIREATDSDDAPGSNGVDTGEPVVEGIALLESDPEAVPTFNGVVALRDVPAGEHRLTVNGAGVAPYGQRIDHGGDGGDGAGSTDSATTDSETAEPTESAATADGPPATTTVGVDGDVVVTPNEDAVKVRAEPAADAPGFDRVAVEDDVAGRVYDGLPADDEAEGAAVYVHREGAYTAEVEDEAGALGAYRVNPAADQSTATVREARTGKASLTSFLLTLLTETIAQASVFEDGDADGIDEVGVPDDTEEQTGAAADAVEDVLEATASVTGGPGGDTGGGDSGDDGSGGGPDAGFVGLLRALEASTNAARRANEAAQAGNAQGADNRLRGLKQRTAAIADALERNRENLPGQLPGLVERRVPQIERRIQQAIDADE
;
A
#
# COMPACT_ATOMS: atom_id res chain seq x y z
N MET A 1 32.46 41.26 32.40
CA MET A 1 32.36 41.75 33.79
C MET A 1 31.28 42.82 33.79
N PHE A 2 30.08 42.47 34.26
CA PHE A 2 28.94 43.40 34.30
C PHE A 2 29.03 44.16 35.62
N ALA A 3 29.34 45.45 35.58
CA ALA A 3 29.39 46.29 36.77
C ALA A 3 28.00 46.87 37.03
N PHE A 4 27.47 46.63 38.23
CA PHE A 4 26.27 47.29 38.74
C PHE A 4 26.59 48.74 39.09
N GLU A 5 25.69 49.67 38.76
CA GLU A 5 25.88 51.10 39.02
C GLU A 5 25.82 51.35 40.54
N GLY A 6 26.99 51.52 41.17
CA GLY A 6 27.13 51.83 42.60
C GLY A 6 28.24 51.12 43.38
N ALA A 7 29.07 50.26 42.78
CA ALA A 7 30.15 49.56 43.48
C ALA A 7 31.52 50.27 43.32
N ASP A 8 32.16 50.65 44.43
CA ASP A 8 33.41 51.44 44.44
C ASP A 8 34.69 50.60 44.20
N THR A 9 34.64 49.26 44.26
CA THR A 9 35.79 48.40 43.88
C THR A 9 35.39 47.06 43.26
N ALA A 10 36.24 46.53 42.37
CA ALA A 10 36.05 45.25 41.68
C ALA A 10 36.08 44.01 42.61
N GLY A 11 36.52 44.17 43.87
CA GLY A 11 36.57 43.10 44.88
C GLY A 11 35.31 42.98 45.73
N GLU A 12 34.37 43.92 45.64
CA GLU A 12 33.08 43.89 46.37
C GLU A 12 31.93 43.29 45.55
N ALA A 13 32.20 42.85 44.31
CA ALA A 13 31.20 42.27 43.40
C ALA A 13 31.15 40.73 43.42
N ASP A 14 31.95 40.07 44.26
CA ASP A 14 31.88 38.61 44.45
C ASP A 14 30.77 38.29 45.45
N TYR A 15 29.54 38.15 44.94
CA TYR A 15 28.45 37.57 45.71
C TYR A 15 28.71 36.08 45.89
N GLY A 16 28.97 35.67 47.13
CA GLY A 16 29.02 34.25 47.51
C GLY A 16 27.61 33.66 47.50
N TYR A 17 27.24 32.98 46.43
CA TYR A 17 25.98 32.25 46.37
C TYR A 17 26.14 30.89 47.07
N SER A 18 25.28 30.62 48.05
CA SER A 18 25.08 29.25 48.54
C SER A 18 24.18 28.51 47.57
N LEU A 19 24.65 27.41 47.02
CA LEU A 19 23.80 26.50 46.25
C LEU A 19 22.92 25.72 47.23
N THR A 20 21.60 25.86 47.09
CA THR A 20 20.60 25.12 47.84
C THR A 20 19.93 24.13 46.89
N PRO A 21 19.64 22.88 47.31
CA PRO A 21 18.87 21.95 46.50
C PRO A 21 17.55 22.57 46.07
N MET A 22 17.23 22.45 44.78
CA MET A 22 16.04 23.09 44.21
C MET A 22 14.75 22.57 44.85
N ALA A 23 14.74 21.31 45.33
CA ALA A 23 13.63 20.72 46.08
C ALA A 23 13.33 21.44 47.41
N ASP A 24 14.32 22.11 47.98
CA ASP A 24 14.18 22.89 49.22
C ASP A 24 13.75 24.34 48.96
N LEU A 25 13.63 24.74 47.68
CA LEU A 25 13.29 26.09 47.24
C LEU A 25 11.90 26.10 46.57
N THR A 26 10.95 26.81 47.17
CA THR A 26 9.61 27.03 46.58
C THR A 26 9.49 28.48 46.11
N ILE A 27 9.30 28.67 44.80
CA ILE A 27 9.05 29.99 44.20
C ILE A 27 7.53 30.20 44.12
N GLY A 28 6.99 31.10 44.95
CA GLY A 28 5.55 31.38 44.96
C GLY A 28 5.07 32.23 43.80
N GLU A 29 5.85 33.22 43.39
CA GLU A 29 5.53 34.15 42.29
C GLU A 29 6.80 34.91 41.85
N PHE A 30 6.90 35.25 40.56
CA PHE A 30 7.92 36.19 40.10
C PHE A 30 7.38 37.62 40.23
N THR A 31 8.03 38.41 41.08
CA THR A 31 7.69 39.83 41.26
C THR A 31 8.73 40.68 40.54
N GLY A 32 8.35 41.32 39.45
CA GLY A 32 9.26 42.14 38.65
C GLY A 32 8.59 42.78 37.43
N PRO A 33 9.17 43.85 36.86
CA PRO A 33 8.67 44.46 35.64
C PRO A 33 8.74 43.46 34.47
N GLN A 34 7.62 43.24 33.78
CA GLN A 34 7.57 42.41 32.59
C GLN A 34 8.24 43.11 31.41
N LEU A 35 8.99 42.36 30.60
CA LEU A 35 9.43 42.82 29.29
C LEU A 35 8.22 42.82 28.35
N SER A 36 7.71 44.01 28.02
CA SER A 36 6.68 44.16 26.99
C SER A 36 7.31 44.53 25.65
N PHE A 37 6.85 43.88 24.59
CA PHE A 37 7.15 44.22 23.21
C PHE A 37 5.85 44.68 22.56
N GLU A 38 5.82 45.87 21.98
CA GLU A 38 4.62 46.42 21.33
C GLU A 38 4.58 45.93 19.87
N PHE A 39 3.61 45.08 19.55
CA PHE A 39 3.30 44.68 18.18
C PHE A 39 1.79 44.71 17.95
N ALA A 40 1.37 45.15 16.77
CA ALA A 40 -0.05 45.30 16.44
C ALA A 40 -0.66 43.92 16.12
N VAL A 41 -1.53 43.42 17.00
CA VAL A 41 -2.34 42.22 16.76
C VAL A 41 -3.74 42.65 16.29
N PRO A 42 -4.26 42.10 15.17
CA PRO A 42 -5.65 42.32 14.78
C PRO A 42 -6.63 41.78 15.84
N SER A 43 -7.66 42.54 16.17
CA SER A 43 -8.58 42.28 17.30
C SER A 43 -9.34 40.95 17.26
N PHE A 44 -9.43 40.28 16.11
CA PHE A 44 -10.06 38.94 16.01
C PHE A 44 -9.11 37.79 16.40
N ALA A 45 -7.79 38.05 16.44
CA ALA A 45 -6.76 37.09 16.83
C ALA A 45 -6.24 37.33 18.27
N GLU A 46 -6.68 38.42 18.91
CA GLU A 46 -6.21 38.87 20.22
C GLU A 46 -6.54 37.83 21.31
N ASP A 47 -7.73 37.22 21.27
CA ASP A 47 -8.14 36.16 22.21
C ASP A 47 -7.36 34.85 22.03
N ALA A 48 -6.88 34.55 20.80
CA ALA A 48 -6.12 33.34 20.52
C ALA A 48 -4.65 33.44 20.96
N VAL A 49 -4.08 34.66 20.95
CA VAL A 49 -2.69 34.92 21.34
C VAL A 49 -2.57 35.34 22.82
N ALA A 50 -3.69 35.71 23.46
CA ALA A 50 -3.74 36.14 24.86
C ALA A 50 -3.05 35.17 25.84
N SER A 51 -3.10 33.87 25.60
CA SER A 51 -2.41 32.88 26.45
C SER A 51 -0.88 33.04 26.45
N HIS A 52 -0.29 33.44 25.31
CA HIS A 52 1.15 33.59 25.13
C HIS A 52 1.73 34.90 25.69
N ILE A 53 0.88 35.86 26.05
CA ILE A 53 1.25 37.12 26.71
C ILE A 53 0.94 37.11 28.22
N THR A 54 0.33 36.04 28.75
CA THR A 54 0.17 35.89 30.20
C THR A 54 1.48 35.46 30.86
N THR A 55 1.69 35.99 32.06
CA THR A 55 2.82 35.72 32.96
C THR A 55 3.23 34.26 32.90
N THR A 56 4.50 33.97 32.60
CA THR A 56 5.08 32.63 32.75
C THR A 56 4.77 32.14 34.16
N GLY A 57 3.95 31.09 34.26
CA GLY A 57 3.72 30.39 35.52
C GLY A 57 5.05 29.96 36.15
N THR A 58 5.04 29.63 37.43
CA THR A 58 6.27 29.20 38.10
C THR A 58 6.84 27.95 37.42
N PRO A 59 8.17 27.85 37.20
CA PRO A 59 8.79 26.66 36.58
C PRO A 59 8.35 25.36 37.26
N THR A 60 8.16 25.41 38.57
CA THR A 60 7.68 24.30 39.41
C THR A 60 6.30 23.77 39.05
N ALA A 61 5.47 24.55 38.36
CA ALA A 61 4.15 24.12 37.91
C ALA A 61 4.18 23.39 36.56
N GLN A 62 5.33 23.38 35.87
CA GLN A 62 5.45 22.72 34.56
C GLN A 62 5.81 21.23 34.76
N PRO A 63 5.22 20.30 33.99
CA PRO A 63 5.56 18.88 34.06
C PRO A 63 7.07 18.62 33.93
N ARG A 64 7.74 19.35 33.02
CA ARG A 64 9.19 19.28 32.77
C ARG A 64 10.09 19.52 33.98
N PHE A 65 9.55 20.15 35.03
CA PHE A 65 10.27 20.39 36.27
C PHE A 65 10.37 19.15 37.15
N ALA A 66 9.33 18.31 37.13
CA ALA A 66 9.30 17.04 37.86
C ALA A 66 9.90 15.90 37.03
N ASP A 67 9.75 15.97 35.70
CA ASP A 67 10.30 15.01 34.76
C ASP A 67 11.03 15.73 33.62
N PRO A 68 12.36 15.81 33.63
CA PRO A 68 13.11 16.47 32.56
C PRO A 68 13.11 15.69 31.24
N LEU A 69 12.69 14.42 31.22
CA LEU A 69 12.65 13.60 30.02
C LEU A 69 11.48 13.95 29.10
N THR A 70 10.47 14.68 29.59
CA THR A 70 9.29 15.06 28.79
C THR A 70 9.63 15.91 27.55
N ASP A 71 10.77 16.60 27.55
CA ASP A 71 11.25 17.39 26.40
C ASP A 71 12.25 16.62 25.50
N VAL A 72 12.61 15.38 25.85
CA VAL A 72 13.64 14.59 25.15
C VAL A 72 12.96 13.50 24.34
N THR A 73 12.81 13.74 23.04
CA THR A 73 12.12 12.83 22.13
C THR A 73 13.02 11.72 21.58
N ASP A 74 14.31 11.99 21.40
CA ASP A 74 15.27 11.00 20.88
C ASP A 74 15.45 9.84 21.88
N PRO A 75 15.11 8.59 21.49
CA PRO A 75 15.17 7.45 22.40
C PRO A 75 16.62 7.12 22.82
N ARG A 76 17.62 7.32 21.95
CA ARG A 76 19.03 7.14 22.32
C ARG A 76 19.48 8.18 23.32
N HIS A 77 18.97 9.41 23.20
CA HIS A 77 19.24 10.45 24.18
C HIS A 77 18.57 10.14 25.52
N ARG A 78 17.32 9.65 25.52
CA ARG A 78 16.64 9.19 26.74
C ARG A 78 17.40 8.04 27.41
N SER A 79 17.82 7.02 26.66
CA SER A 79 18.67 5.92 27.17
C SER A 79 20.00 6.43 27.73
N ALA A 80 20.67 7.35 27.04
CA ALA A 80 21.92 7.94 27.54
C ALA A 80 21.72 8.75 28.84
N LEU A 81 20.56 9.40 28.99
CA LEU A 81 20.21 10.13 30.21
C LEU A 81 19.86 9.18 31.36
N SER A 82 19.16 8.07 31.12
CA SER A 82 18.89 7.07 32.15
C SER A 82 20.18 6.42 32.64
N GLU A 83 21.04 5.95 31.73
CA GLU A 83 22.33 5.33 32.08
C GLU A 83 23.21 6.28 32.90
N ARG A 84 23.23 7.57 32.55
CA ARG A 84 24.11 8.56 33.17
C ARG A 84 23.59 9.08 34.49
N PHE A 85 22.27 9.23 34.64
CA PHE A 85 21.66 9.95 35.74
C PHE A 85 20.70 9.10 36.59
N ASP A 86 20.60 7.79 36.33
CA ASP A 86 19.70 6.85 37.03
C ASP A 86 18.24 7.31 36.98
N LEU A 87 17.85 7.87 35.82
CA LEU A 87 16.48 8.32 35.56
C LEU A 87 15.64 7.13 35.11
N ASP A 88 14.42 7.05 35.62
CA ASP A 88 13.44 6.08 35.17
C ASP A 88 12.97 6.46 33.76
N VAL A 89 13.36 5.64 32.78
CA VAL A 89 12.88 5.70 31.39
C VAL A 89 11.92 4.55 31.10
N SER A 90 11.35 3.90 32.12
CA SER A 90 10.30 2.92 31.90
C SER A 90 9.18 3.55 31.05
N GLY A 91 8.84 2.90 29.94
CA GLY A 91 7.95 3.47 28.92
C GLY A 91 8.64 4.05 27.68
N LEU A 92 9.92 3.72 27.39
CA LEU A 92 10.44 3.78 26.02
C LEU A 92 9.67 2.77 25.15
N ALA A 93 8.46 3.17 24.79
CA ALA A 93 7.64 2.50 23.82
C ALA A 93 8.21 2.75 22.41
N GLY A 94 7.84 1.91 21.46
CA GLY A 94 8.38 2.00 20.11
C GLY A 94 7.78 3.14 19.29
N ASP A 95 8.32 3.35 18.10
CA ASP A 95 7.79 4.33 17.16
C ASP A 95 7.03 3.61 16.03
N VAL A 96 5.95 4.23 15.54
CA VAL A 96 5.24 3.83 14.33
C VAL A 96 5.46 4.90 13.27
N VAL A 97 6.02 4.51 12.12
CA VAL A 97 6.46 5.45 11.08
C VAL A 97 5.98 5.05 9.69
N GLY A 98 5.71 6.05 8.85
CA GLY A 98 5.35 5.87 7.44
C GLY A 98 5.38 7.20 6.68
N VAL A 99 5.11 7.15 5.39
CA VAL A 99 5.08 8.31 4.50
C VAL A 99 3.79 8.27 3.70
N ILE A 100 2.98 9.31 3.80
CA ILE A 100 1.79 9.46 2.98
C ILE A 100 2.21 9.63 1.52
N ARG A 101 1.58 8.86 0.63
CA ARG A 101 1.65 9.02 -0.82
C ARG A 101 0.26 9.26 -1.38
N GLU A 102 0.13 10.16 -2.34
CA GLU A 102 -1.15 10.42 -3.00
C GLU A 102 -1.18 9.66 -4.33
N ALA A 103 -2.26 8.90 -4.58
CA ALA A 103 -2.48 8.20 -5.83
C ALA A 103 -3.09 9.14 -6.89
N THR A 104 -2.55 9.12 -8.10
CA THR A 104 -3.03 9.87 -9.27
C THR A 104 -3.13 8.97 -10.50
N ASP A 105 -3.81 9.41 -11.55
CA ASP A 105 -3.78 8.75 -12.86
C ASP A 105 -2.34 8.63 -13.40
N SER A 106 -2.05 7.54 -14.12
CA SER A 106 -0.73 7.28 -14.70
C SER A 106 -0.73 7.44 -16.23
N ASP A 107 0.15 8.30 -16.73
CA ASP A 107 0.41 8.45 -18.18
C ASP A 107 1.10 7.20 -18.79
N ASP A 108 1.68 6.34 -17.96
CA ASP A 108 2.38 5.11 -18.39
C ASP A 108 1.41 3.92 -18.58
N ALA A 109 0.15 4.08 -18.15
CA ALA A 109 -0.95 3.16 -18.43
C ALA A 109 -1.69 3.56 -19.71
N PRO A 110 -2.09 2.60 -20.57
CA PRO A 110 -3.05 2.91 -21.63
C PRO A 110 -4.45 3.08 -21.03
N GLY A 111 -5.07 4.25 -21.19
CA GLY A 111 -6.40 4.53 -20.62
C GLY A 111 -6.43 4.45 -19.08
N SER A 112 -7.60 4.14 -18.52
CA SER A 112 -7.87 3.94 -17.09
C SER A 112 -7.34 2.58 -16.59
N ASN A 113 -6.03 2.33 -16.73
CA ASN A 113 -5.39 1.05 -16.40
C ASN A 113 -4.21 1.16 -15.42
N GLY A 114 -4.15 2.20 -14.61
CA GLY A 114 -3.05 2.34 -13.67
C GLY A 114 -2.99 3.67 -12.96
N VAL A 115 -2.27 3.66 -11.84
CA VAL A 115 -2.01 4.85 -11.02
C VAL A 115 -0.52 5.04 -10.81
N ASP A 116 -0.15 6.28 -10.51
CA ASP A 116 1.14 6.64 -9.95
C ASP A 116 0.98 7.07 -8.49
N THR A 117 2.06 7.00 -7.71
CA THR A 117 2.08 7.47 -6.32
C THR A 117 3.08 8.61 -6.15
N GLY A 118 2.60 9.72 -5.59
CA GLY A 118 3.35 10.98 -5.47
C GLY A 118 3.44 11.51 -4.04
N GLU A 119 4.13 12.63 -3.88
CA GLU A 119 4.07 13.40 -2.63
C GLU A 119 2.66 14.00 -2.44
N PRO A 120 2.13 14.03 -1.22
CA PRO A 120 0.78 14.54 -0.97
C PRO A 120 0.74 16.05 -1.16
N VAL A 121 -0.36 16.55 -1.74
CA VAL A 121 -0.55 17.99 -1.96
C VAL A 121 -0.86 18.73 -0.65
N VAL A 122 -1.44 18.01 0.32
CA VAL A 122 -1.85 18.54 1.63
C VAL A 122 -1.34 17.63 2.73
N GLU A 123 -0.87 18.21 3.84
CA GLU A 123 -0.50 17.44 5.02
C GLU A 123 -1.71 16.69 5.59
N GLY A 124 -1.45 15.44 5.98
CA GLY A 124 -2.41 14.59 6.65
C GLY A 124 -2.33 14.68 8.17
N ILE A 125 -3.18 13.88 8.80
CA ILE A 125 -3.27 13.67 10.23
C ILE A 125 -3.32 12.16 10.43
N ALA A 126 -2.45 11.65 11.30
CA ALA A 126 -2.44 10.27 11.74
C ALA A 126 -3.03 10.16 13.14
N LEU A 127 -3.81 9.11 13.38
CA LEU A 127 -4.43 8.80 14.66
C LEU A 127 -4.27 7.32 14.96
N LEU A 128 -3.78 6.97 16.15
CA LEU A 128 -3.88 5.63 16.70
C LEU A 128 -5.07 5.58 17.65
N GLU A 129 -6.00 4.65 17.47
CA GLU A 129 -7.19 4.58 18.35
C GLU A 129 -6.85 4.29 19.81
N SER A 130 -5.73 3.59 20.05
CA SER A 130 -5.22 3.30 21.40
C SER A 130 -4.70 4.53 22.13
N ASP A 131 -4.27 5.55 21.39
CA ASP A 131 -3.77 6.81 21.90
C ASP A 131 -4.37 7.95 21.05
N PRO A 132 -5.59 8.42 21.41
CA PRO A 132 -6.42 9.23 20.54
C PRO A 132 -5.96 10.70 20.44
N GLU A 133 -4.66 10.93 20.45
CA GLU A 133 -4.03 12.20 20.09
C GLU A 133 -3.67 12.17 18.59
N ALA A 134 -4.33 13.04 17.83
CA ALA A 134 -4.08 13.20 16.41
C ALA A 134 -2.75 13.91 16.15
N VAL A 135 -1.86 13.29 15.37
CA VAL A 135 -0.54 13.81 15.04
C VAL A 135 -0.52 14.30 13.58
N PRO A 136 -0.17 15.57 13.32
CA PRO A 136 -0.04 16.06 11.95
C PRO A 136 1.18 15.46 11.26
N THR A 137 1.11 15.27 9.94
CA THR A 137 2.29 14.93 9.14
C THR A 137 3.11 16.17 8.79
N PHE A 138 4.38 15.93 8.46
CA PHE A 138 5.27 16.95 7.91
C PHE A 138 6.00 16.36 6.70
N ASN A 139 5.82 16.97 5.53
CA ASN A 139 6.21 16.41 4.24
C ASN A 139 5.66 14.98 4.05
N GLY A 140 4.40 14.76 4.48
CA GLY A 140 3.75 13.44 4.42
C GLY A 140 4.26 12.43 5.45
N VAL A 141 5.27 12.74 6.27
CA VAL A 141 5.80 11.77 7.25
C VAL A 141 4.81 11.59 8.40
N VAL A 142 4.36 10.36 8.60
CA VAL A 142 3.67 9.87 9.80
C VAL A 142 4.72 9.43 10.81
N ALA A 143 4.70 10.02 12.01
CA ALA A 143 5.62 9.67 13.08
C ALA A 143 4.90 9.69 14.43
N LEU A 144 4.44 8.51 14.86
CA LEU A 144 3.77 8.30 16.13
C LEU A 144 4.81 7.74 17.09
N ARG A 145 5.00 8.41 18.22
CA ARG A 145 6.08 8.11 19.15
C ARG A 145 5.54 7.47 20.40
N ASP A 146 6.41 6.70 21.05
CA ASP A 146 6.12 6.09 22.35
C ASP A 146 4.82 5.24 22.31
N VAL A 147 4.62 4.52 21.21
CA VAL A 147 3.48 3.62 20.97
C VAL A 147 3.66 2.33 21.78
N PRO A 148 2.76 2.03 22.74
CA PRO A 148 2.86 0.81 23.54
C PRO A 148 2.86 -0.43 22.66
N ALA A 149 3.52 -1.52 23.06
CA ALA A 149 3.41 -2.77 22.31
C ALA A 149 1.97 -3.32 22.36
N GLY A 150 1.51 -3.91 21.26
CA GLY A 150 0.20 -4.53 21.11
C GLY A 150 -0.48 -4.21 19.80
N GLU A 151 -1.76 -4.54 19.72
CA GLU A 151 -2.59 -4.26 18.55
C GLU A 151 -3.10 -2.81 18.57
N HIS A 152 -2.99 -2.15 17.43
CA HIS A 152 -3.46 -0.79 17.21
C HIS A 152 -4.23 -0.67 15.90
N ARG A 153 -5.04 0.39 15.80
CA ARG A 153 -5.61 0.83 14.54
C ARG A 153 -5.08 2.20 14.20
N LEU A 154 -4.36 2.30 13.09
CA LEU A 154 -3.97 3.56 12.48
C LEU A 154 -5.06 4.03 11.53
N THR A 155 -5.43 5.30 11.66
CA THR A 155 -6.19 6.02 10.63
C THR A 155 -5.36 7.22 10.17
N VAL A 156 -5.19 7.35 8.85
CA VAL A 156 -4.60 8.53 8.23
C VAL A 156 -5.68 9.23 7.41
N ASN A 157 -5.84 10.53 7.63
CA ASN A 157 -6.85 11.33 6.94
C ASN A 157 -6.30 12.73 6.64
N GLY A 158 -6.86 13.42 5.66
CA GLY A 158 -6.42 14.74 5.23
C GLY A 158 -7.52 15.48 4.49
N ALA A 159 -7.34 16.78 4.30
CA ALA A 159 -8.28 17.55 3.50
C ALA A 159 -8.20 17.10 2.04
N GLY A 160 -9.34 16.70 1.46
CA GLY A 160 -9.41 16.35 0.05
C GLY A 160 -9.06 14.89 -0.29
N VAL A 161 -8.62 14.08 0.67
CA VAL A 161 -8.33 12.64 0.47
C VAL A 161 -9.29 11.75 1.25
N ALA A 162 -9.50 10.53 0.76
CA ALA A 162 -10.24 9.48 1.44
C ALA A 162 -9.41 8.93 2.62
N PRO A 163 -10.06 8.51 3.71
CA PRO A 163 -9.35 8.01 4.89
C PRO A 163 -8.69 6.66 4.59
N TYR A 164 -7.43 6.53 5.01
CA TYR A 164 -6.71 5.27 5.06
C TYR A 164 -6.82 4.68 6.47
N GLY A 165 -7.05 3.37 6.56
CA GLY A 165 -7.09 2.64 7.82
C GLY A 165 -6.28 1.36 7.74
N GLN A 166 -5.52 1.04 8.79
CA GLN A 166 -4.73 -0.20 8.87
C GLN A 166 -4.67 -0.66 10.33
N ARG A 167 -4.89 -1.96 10.56
CA ARG A 167 -4.56 -2.60 11.86
C ARG A 167 -3.08 -2.96 11.90
N ILE A 168 -2.43 -2.70 13.04
CA ILE A 168 -0.99 -2.82 13.23
C ILE A 168 -0.73 -3.64 14.50
N ASP A 169 0.15 -4.63 14.45
CA ASP A 169 0.74 -5.25 15.64
C ASP A 169 2.11 -4.62 15.90
N HIS A 170 2.21 -3.83 16.97
CA HIS A 170 3.43 -3.09 17.32
C HIS A 170 4.21 -3.83 18.41
N GLY A 171 5.51 -4.10 18.18
CA GLY A 171 6.38 -4.72 19.18
C GLY A 171 6.08 -6.18 19.50
N GLY A 172 5.16 -6.83 18.78
CA GLY A 172 5.01 -8.29 18.77
C GLY A 172 6.18 -9.00 18.07
N ASP A 173 6.38 -10.29 18.38
CA ASP A 173 7.42 -11.15 17.78
C ASP A 173 7.04 -11.63 16.35
N GLY A 174 6.12 -10.92 15.69
CA GLY A 174 5.39 -11.38 14.52
C GLY A 174 5.53 -10.45 13.31
N GLY A 175 6.37 -10.87 12.36
CA GLY A 175 6.22 -10.59 10.94
C GLY A 175 6.65 -9.20 10.49
N ASP A 176 7.81 -9.13 9.85
CA ASP A 176 8.20 -8.03 8.97
C ASP A 176 7.02 -7.60 8.07
N GLY A 177 6.48 -6.41 8.31
CA GLY A 177 5.59 -5.69 7.39
C GLY A 177 6.32 -5.17 6.15
N ALA A 178 7.35 -5.87 5.69
CA ALA A 178 8.17 -5.51 4.53
C ALA A 178 8.32 -6.75 3.64
N GLY A 179 8.10 -6.56 2.34
CA GLY A 179 8.20 -7.62 1.34
C GLY A 179 9.54 -8.35 1.43
N SER A 180 9.51 -9.65 1.69
CA SER A 180 10.70 -10.49 1.62
C SER A 180 10.99 -10.83 0.16
N THR A 181 11.88 -10.05 -0.47
CA THR A 181 12.63 -10.49 -1.66
C THR A 181 13.70 -11.48 -1.25
N ASP A 182 13.69 -12.61 -1.96
CA ASP A 182 14.53 -13.80 -1.93
C ASP A 182 16.02 -13.60 -1.56
N SER A 183 16.55 -14.49 -0.70
CA SER A 183 17.93 -14.95 -0.75
C SER A 183 18.10 -16.29 0.00
N ALA A 184 18.58 -17.27 -0.77
CA ALA A 184 18.77 -18.66 -0.40
C ALA A 184 19.90 -18.95 0.60
N THR A 185 19.85 -20.20 1.12
CA THR A 185 20.91 -21.05 1.75
C THR A 185 21.28 -20.72 3.22
N THR A 186 21.36 -21.64 4.21
CA THR A 186 21.74 -23.06 4.29
C THR A 186 21.35 -23.68 5.66
N ASP A 187 21.04 -24.99 5.66
CA ASP A 187 21.09 -26.05 6.69
C ASP A 187 20.83 -25.81 8.20
N SER A 188 19.98 -26.71 8.73
CA SER A 188 20.13 -27.48 9.98
C SER A 188 20.21 -26.74 11.32
N GLU A 189 19.18 -26.88 12.15
CA GLU A 189 19.06 -27.91 13.20
C GLU A 189 17.82 -27.63 14.07
N THR A 190 17.11 -28.69 14.46
CA THR A 190 15.98 -28.65 15.39
C THR A 190 16.46 -28.16 16.77
N ALA A 191 16.19 -26.90 17.08
CA ALA A 191 16.26 -26.37 18.43
C ALA A 191 14.84 -26.35 19.04
N GLU A 192 14.66 -27.03 20.16
CA GLU A 192 13.42 -26.97 20.95
C GLU A 192 13.15 -25.53 21.41
N PRO A 193 11.87 -25.14 21.59
CA PRO A 193 11.52 -23.78 21.98
C PRO A 193 12.00 -23.56 23.40
N THR A 194 13.12 -22.86 23.52
CA THR A 194 13.49 -22.24 24.78
C THR A 194 12.64 -20.99 24.85
N GLU A 195 11.68 -20.94 25.78
CA GLU A 195 10.99 -19.71 26.15
C GLU A 195 12.06 -18.67 26.48
N SER A 196 12.35 -17.82 25.50
CA SER A 196 13.25 -16.69 25.64
C SER A 196 12.49 -15.68 26.46
N ALA A 197 12.71 -15.69 27.77
CA ALA A 197 12.35 -14.57 28.62
C ALA A 197 13.04 -13.33 28.03
N ALA A 198 12.23 -12.48 27.37
CA ALA A 198 12.66 -11.21 26.82
C ALA A 198 13.48 -10.47 27.88
N THR A 199 14.77 -10.36 27.63
CA THR A 199 15.58 -9.35 28.30
C THR A 199 15.16 -8.04 27.67
N ALA A 200 14.40 -7.24 28.41
CA ALA A 200 13.93 -5.90 28.06
C ALA A 200 15.12 -4.91 28.01
N ASP A 201 16.13 -5.21 27.20
CA ASP A 201 17.39 -4.46 27.06
C ASP A 201 17.78 -4.26 25.58
N GLY A 202 16.80 -4.40 24.67
CA GLY A 202 16.91 -3.98 23.27
C GLY A 202 16.39 -2.55 23.08
N PRO A 203 16.83 -1.82 22.03
CA PRO A 203 16.23 -0.53 21.70
C PRO A 203 14.72 -0.70 21.44
N PRO A 204 13.91 0.34 21.69
CA PRO A 204 12.47 0.29 21.43
C PRO A 204 12.20 -0.07 19.96
N ALA A 205 11.18 -0.89 19.70
CA ALA A 205 10.84 -1.37 18.37
C ALA A 205 10.41 -0.21 17.44
N THR A 206 10.65 -0.31 16.15
CA THR A 206 10.09 0.61 15.15
C THR A 206 9.24 -0.19 14.19
N THR A 207 7.95 0.13 14.09
CA THR A 207 7.04 -0.49 13.13
C THR A 207 6.82 0.44 11.95
N THR A 208 7.00 -0.08 10.75
CA THR A 208 6.72 0.64 9.51
C THR A 208 5.29 0.35 9.07
N VAL A 209 4.53 1.37 8.67
CA VAL A 209 3.14 1.25 8.20
C VAL A 209 3.02 1.48 6.71
N GLY A 210 1.91 1.03 6.13
CA GLY A 210 1.76 1.01 4.68
C GLY A 210 2.66 -0.04 4.01
N VAL A 211 2.77 0.04 2.70
CA VAL A 211 3.55 -0.89 1.88
C VAL A 211 4.95 -0.33 1.73
N ASP A 212 5.96 -1.03 2.25
CA ASP A 212 7.36 -0.56 2.26
C ASP A 212 7.54 0.85 2.89
N GLY A 213 6.63 1.23 3.79
CA GLY A 213 6.58 2.55 4.43
C GLY A 213 5.69 3.57 3.75
N ASP A 214 5.14 3.27 2.57
CA ASP A 214 4.24 4.17 1.85
C ASP A 214 2.77 3.89 2.24
N VAL A 215 2.12 4.92 2.79
CA VAL A 215 0.69 4.96 3.11
C VAL A 215 -0.02 5.66 1.95
N VAL A 216 -0.54 4.88 1.01
CA VAL A 216 -1.21 5.41 -0.18
C VAL A 216 -2.61 5.90 0.17
N VAL A 217 -2.88 7.19 -0.04
CA VAL A 217 -4.18 7.83 0.08
C VAL A 217 -4.70 8.23 -1.30
N THR A 218 -6.02 8.28 -1.44
CA THR A 218 -6.67 8.62 -2.72
C THR A 218 -7.44 9.93 -2.60
N PRO A 219 -7.38 10.86 -3.57
CA PRO A 219 -8.26 12.02 -3.63
C PRO A 219 -9.74 11.64 -3.51
N ASN A 220 -10.50 12.33 -2.67
CA ASN A 220 -11.92 12.02 -2.41
C ASN A 220 -12.76 12.08 -3.69
N GLU A 221 -12.39 12.94 -4.64
CA GLU A 221 -13.13 13.07 -5.88
C GLU A 221 -12.94 11.87 -6.81
N ASP A 222 -11.86 11.10 -6.65
CA ASP A 222 -11.47 9.92 -7.43
C ASP A 222 -11.53 8.60 -6.66
N ALA A 223 -11.87 8.66 -5.36
CA ALA A 223 -11.88 7.52 -4.48
C ALA A 223 -13.04 6.57 -4.74
N VAL A 224 -12.71 5.28 -4.89
CA VAL A 224 -13.64 4.16 -4.96
C VAL A 224 -13.36 3.23 -3.78
N LYS A 225 -14.41 2.89 -3.01
CA LYS A 225 -14.29 1.92 -1.91
C LYS A 225 -14.31 0.50 -2.47
N VAL A 226 -13.15 -0.15 -2.57
CA VAL A 226 -13.06 -1.58 -2.91
C VAL A 226 -13.40 -2.37 -1.66
N ARG A 227 -14.37 -3.28 -1.75
CA ARG A 227 -14.85 -4.10 -0.63
C ARG A 227 -14.79 -5.57 -1.00
N ALA A 228 -14.32 -6.41 -0.09
CA ALA A 228 -14.43 -7.85 -0.17
C ALA A 228 -15.37 -8.36 0.94
N GLU A 229 -16.37 -9.15 0.56
CA GLU A 229 -17.31 -9.81 1.48
C GLU A 229 -17.12 -11.33 1.37
N PRO A 230 -16.75 -12.03 2.46
CA PRO A 230 -16.57 -13.48 2.40
C PRO A 230 -17.89 -14.19 2.08
N ALA A 231 -17.80 -15.34 1.41
CA ALA A 231 -18.95 -16.21 1.25
C ALA A 231 -19.50 -16.66 2.61
N ALA A 232 -20.82 -16.84 2.72
CA ALA A 232 -21.47 -17.19 4.00
C ALA A 232 -20.98 -18.52 4.63
N ASP A 233 -20.33 -19.37 3.83
CA ASP A 233 -19.73 -20.65 4.22
C ASP A 233 -18.20 -20.63 4.25
N ALA A 234 -17.56 -19.48 4.05
CA ALA A 234 -16.11 -19.29 4.07
C ALA A 234 -15.66 -18.60 5.38
N PRO A 235 -14.40 -18.78 5.80
CA PRO A 235 -13.83 -17.97 6.87
C PRO A 235 -13.74 -16.50 6.44
N GLY A 236 -13.66 -15.60 7.42
CA GLY A 236 -13.31 -14.20 7.19
C GLY A 236 -11.85 -14.03 6.77
N PHE A 237 -11.47 -12.79 6.49
CA PHE A 237 -10.12 -12.47 6.05
C PHE A 237 -9.22 -12.06 7.24
N ASP A 238 -8.04 -12.67 7.31
CA ASP A 238 -6.99 -12.26 8.24
C ASP A 238 -6.18 -11.09 7.66
N ARG A 239 -5.91 -11.13 6.35
CA ARG A 239 -5.12 -10.11 5.64
C ARG A 239 -5.75 -9.74 4.31
N VAL A 240 -5.59 -8.47 3.92
CA VAL A 240 -6.02 -7.96 2.62
C VAL A 240 -4.92 -7.11 2.00
N ALA A 241 -4.77 -7.24 0.69
CA ALA A 241 -3.88 -6.42 -0.08
C ALA A 241 -4.53 -5.95 -1.38
N VAL A 242 -4.07 -4.80 -1.86
CA VAL A 242 -4.50 -4.23 -3.14
C VAL A 242 -3.25 -3.84 -3.92
N GLU A 243 -3.19 -4.31 -5.17
CA GLU A 243 -2.08 -4.09 -6.09
C GLU A 243 -2.61 -3.49 -7.39
N ASP A 244 -2.14 -2.31 -7.77
CA ASP A 244 -2.38 -1.71 -9.08
C ASP A 244 -1.40 -2.28 -10.13
N ASP A 245 -1.83 -2.39 -11.38
CA ASP A 245 -1.02 -2.91 -12.48
C ASP A 245 0.24 -2.07 -12.77
N VAL A 246 0.25 -0.77 -12.43
CA VAL A 246 1.37 0.16 -12.65
C VAL A 246 2.10 0.49 -11.35
N ALA A 247 1.39 1.00 -10.34
CA ALA A 247 1.99 1.37 -9.06
C ALA A 247 2.46 0.16 -8.22
N GLY A 248 1.99 -1.05 -8.54
CA GLY A 248 2.23 -2.22 -7.72
C GLY A 248 1.40 -2.19 -6.44
N ARG A 249 1.93 -2.73 -5.35
CA ARG A 249 1.18 -2.91 -4.11
C ARG A 249 0.95 -1.56 -3.42
N VAL A 250 -0.32 -1.15 -3.30
CA VAL A 250 -0.74 0.13 -2.72
C VAL A 250 -1.33 -0.02 -1.32
N TYR A 251 -1.79 -1.22 -0.98
CA TYR A 251 -2.26 -1.56 0.37
C TYR A 251 -1.85 -2.98 0.72
N ASP A 252 -1.42 -3.20 1.95
CA ASP A 252 -1.17 -4.52 2.52
C ASP A 252 -1.31 -4.47 4.03
N GLY A 253 -2.25 -5.21 4.59
CA GLY A 253 -2.38 -5.31 6.03
C GLY A 253 -3.63 -6.02 6.51
N LEU A 254 -3.77 -6.04 7.83
CA LEU A 254 -4.95 -6.53 8.50
C LEU A 254 -6.15 -5.62 8.13
N PRO A 255 -7.34 -6.17 7.82
CA PRO A 255 -8.53 -5.38 7.53
C PRO A 255 -8.78 -4.36 8.64
N ALA A 256 -8.98 -3.09 8.28
CA ALA A 256 -9.23 -2.07 9.30
C ALA A 256 -10.52 -2.40 10.06
N ASP A 257 -11.66 -2.47 9.39
CA ASP A 257 -12.98 -2.52 10.04
C ASP A 257 -13.29 -3.86 10.74
N ASP A 258 -13.92 -3.79 11.92
CA ASP A 258 -14.54 -4.95 12.60
C ASP A 258 -15.90 -5.33 11.95
N GLU A 259 -16.16 -4.82 10.74
CA GLU A 259 -17.37 -5.08 9.96
C GLU A 259 -17.42 -6.56 9.56
N ALA A 260 -17.95 -7.39 10.45
CA ALA A 260 -18.39 -8.78 10.22
C ALA A 260 -17.70 -9.44 9.00
N GLU A 261 -16.44 -9.84 9.20
CA GLU A 261 -15.65 -10.72 8.32
C GLU A 261 -15.23 -10.13 6.96
N GLY A 262 -15.62 -8.91 6.59
CA GLY A 262 -15.24 -8.24 5.34
C GLY A 262 -14.08 -7.26 5.47
N ALA A 263 -13.60 -6.76 4.32
CA ALA A 263 -12.53 -5.76 4.25
C ALA A 263 -12.87 -4.65 3.25
N ALA A 264 -12.34 -3.44 3.49
CA ALA A 264 -12.48 -2.35 2.53
C ALA A 264 -11.26 -1.42 2.50
N VAL A 265 -10.92 -0.97 1.29
CA VAL A 265 -9.78 -0.09 1.00
C VAL A 265 -10.22 0.94 -0.05
N TYR A 266 -9.83 2.20 0.11
CA TYR A 266 -10.04 3.21 -0.93
C TYR A 266 -8.91 3.17 -1.96
N VAL A 267 -9.30 3.21 -3.23
CA VAL A 267 -8.38 3.22 -4.38
C VAL A 267 -8.80 4.30 -5.37
N HIS A 268 -7.91 4.69 -6.27
CA HIS A 268 -8.20 5.67 -7.32
C HIS A 268 -8.97 5.03 -8.48
N ARG A 269 -9.98 5.71 -9.02
CA ARG A 269 -10.85 5.15 -10.09
C ARG A 269 -10.12 4.75 -11.37
N GLU A 270 -9.04 5.45 -11.71
CA GLU A 270 -8.27 5.22 -12.95
C GLU A 270 -7.33 4.01 -12.88
N GLY A 271 -7.25 3.35 -11.72
CA GLY A 271 -6.40 2.19 -11.53
C GLY A 271 -7.06 0.89 -11.96
N ALA A 272 -6.22 -0.13 -12.13
CA ALA A 272 -6.65 -1.47 -12.45
C ALA A 272 -6.04 -2.43 -11.44
N TYR A 273 -6.89 -2.97 -10.55
CA TYR A 273 -6.44 -3.54 -9.30
C TYR A 273 -6.57 -5.06 -9.26
N THR A 274 -5.65 -5.67 -8.53
CA THR A 274 -5.82 -7.00 -7.96
C THR A 274 -6.06 -6.86 -6.47
N ALA A 275 -7.26 -7.22 -6.03
CA ALA A 275 -7.57 -7.39 -4.61
C ALA A 275 -7.21 -8.82 -4.18
N GLU A 276 -6.35 -8.94 -3.18
CA GLU A 276 -5.98 -10.20 -2.54
C GLU A 276 -6.62 -10.29 -1.16
N VAL A 277 -7.09 -11.49 -0.81
CA VAL A 277 -7.55 -11.81 0.54
C VAL A 277 -6.86 -13.08 1.01
N GLU A 278 -6.51 -13.12 2.29
CA GLU A 278 -5.91 -14.28 2.96
C GLU A 278 -6.80 -14.66 4.15
N ASP A 279 -7.10 -15.94 4.30
CA ASP A 279 -7.83 -16.44 5.46
C ASP A 279 -6.88 -16.80 6.63
N GLU A 280 -7.46 -17.17 7.78
CA GLU A 280 -6.71 -17.57 8.98
C GLU A 280 -5.80 -18.81 8.77
N ALA A 281 -6.03 -19.60 7.72
CA ALA A 281 -5.20 -20.75 7.37
C ALA A 281 -4.04 -20.38 6.43
N GLY A 282 -3.94 -19.11 6.02
CA GLY A 282 -2.96 -18.62 5.05
C GLY A 282 -3.32 -18.94 3.60
N ALA A 283 -4.56 -19.36 3.32
CA ALA A 283 -5.01 -19.61 1.96
C ALA A 283 -5.38 -18.30 1.27
N LEU A 284 -4.90 -18.12 0.04
CA LEU A 284 -5.04 -16.88 -0.74
C LEU A 284 -6.18 -16.96 -1.75
N GLY A 285 -6.96 -15.89 -1.84
CA GLY A 285 -7.86 -15.57 -2.95
C GLY A 285 -7.40 -14.31 -3.68
N ALA A 286 -7.71 -14.20 -4.97
CA ALA A 286 -7.41 -13.01 -5.77
C ALA A 286 -8.60 -12.64 -6.65
N TYR A 287 -8.78 -11.34 -6.87
CA TYR A 287 -9.91 -10.76 -7.58
C TYR A 287 -9.47 -9.58 -8.42
N ARG A 288 -9.98 -9.49 -9.65
CA ARG A 288 -9.76 -8.37 -10.54
C ARG A 288 -10.82 -7.30 -10.28
N VAL A 289 -10.38 -6.06 -10.09
CA VAL A 289 -11.27 -4.92 -9.81
C VAL A 289 -10.86 -3.75 -10.70
N ASN A 290 -11.75 -3.33 -11.59
CA ASN A 290 -11.49 -2.25 -12.57
C ASN A 290 -12.56 -1.16 -12.40
N PRO A 291 -12.43 -0.22 -11.46
CA PRO A 291 -13.52 0.70 -11.13
C PRO A 291 -14.03 1.49 -12.34
N ALA A 292 -15.36 1.55 -12.52
CA ALA A 292 -15.95 2.40 -13.54
C ALA A 292 -15.91 3.88 -13.13
N ALA A 293 -15.89 4.79 -14.10
CA ALA A 293 -15.72 6.23 -13.88
C ALA A 293 -16.76 6.86 -12.93
N ASP A 294 -18.00 6.35 -12.89
CA ASP A 294 -19.08 6.81 -12.03
C ASP A 294 -19.31 5.94 -10.77
N GLN A 295 -18.44 4.96 -10.56
CA GLN A 295 -18.50 4.04 -9.43
C GLN A 295 -17.92 4.68 -8.16
N SER A 296 -18.59 4.46 -7.03
CA SER A 296 -18.10 4.89 -5.70
C SER A 296 -17.79 3.71 -4.78
N THR A 297 -18.20 2.50 -5.14
CA THR A 297 -17.94 1.27 -4.40
C THR A 297 -17.84 0.12 -5.39
N ALA A 298 -16.84 -0.74 -5.19
CA ALA A 298 -16.59 -1.93 -5.99
C ALA A 298 -16.54 -3.14 -5.05
N THR A 299 -17.58 -3.98 -5.09
CA THR A 299 -17.80 -5.04 -4.11
C THR A 299 -17.53 -6.40 -4.74
N VAL A 300 -16.49 -7.09 -4.27
CA VAL A 300 -16.28 -8.53 -4.50
C VAL A 300 -17.16 -9.30 -3.51
N ARG A 301 -18.23 -9.90 -4.02
CA ARG A 301 -19.16 -10.71 -3.22
C ARG A 301 -18.82 -12.18 -3.22
N GLU A 302 -19.22 -12.84 -2.15
CA GLU A 302 -19.00 -14.27 -1.93
C GLU A 302 -17.53 -14.66 -2.15
N ALA A 303 -16.61 -13.79 -1.71
CA ALA A 303 -15.19 -14.01 -1.87
C ALA A 303 -14.75 -15.26 -1.08
N ARG A 304 -13.96 -16.08 -1.76
CA ARG A 304 -13.38 -17.34 -1.31
C ARG A 304 -11.87 -17.37 -1.54
N THR A 305 -11.15 -18.10 -0.71
CA THR A 305 -9.72 -18.35 -0.90
C THR A 305 -9.48 -19.66 -1.66
N GLY A 306 -8.24 -19.90 -2.08
CA GLY A 306 -7.81 -21.16 -2.68
C GLY A 306 -7.83 -21.19 -4.21
N LYS A 307 -7.58 -22.40 -4.74
CA LYS A 307 -7.28 -22.64 -6.16
C LYS A 307 -8.38 -22.18 -7.13
N ALA A 308 -9.65 -22.33 -6.75
CA ALA A 308 -10.78 -21.90 -7.58
C ALA A 308 -10.80 -20.37 -7.78
N SER A 309 -10.61 -19.58 -6.72
CA SER A 309 -10.50 -18.12 -6.82
C SER A 309 -9.32 -17.71 -7.70
N LEU A 310 -8.13 -18.27 -7.44
CA LEU A 310 -6.92 -17.93 -8.19
C LEU A 310 -7.00 -18.30 -9.69
N THR A 311 -7.62 -19.42 -10.03
CA THR A 311 -7.83 -19.79 -11.44
C THR A 311 -8.92 -18.97 -12.12
N SER A 312 -9.94 -18.51 -11.39
CA SER A 312 -10.92 -17.54 -11.87
C SER A 312 -10.25 -16.20 -12.18
N PHE A 313 -9.48 -15.66 -11.24
CA PHE A 313 -8.68 -14.44 -11.43
C PHE A 313 -7.79 -14.52 -12.68
N LEU A 314 -7.05 -15.62 -12.84
CA LEU A 314 -6.19 -15.81 -14.02
C LEU A 314 -6.98 -15.79 -15.33
N LEU A 315 -8.19 -16.35 -15.35
CA LEU A 315 -9.07 -16.29 -16.52
C LEU A 315 -9.55 -14.85 -16.76
N THR A 316 -9.97 -14.14 -15.71
CA THR A 316 -10.41 -12.74 -15.79
C THR A 316 -9.30 -11.85 -16.34
N LEU A 317 -8.12 -11.87 -15.73
CA LEU A 317 -6.96 -11.07 -16.14
C LEU A 317 -6.51 -11.36 -17.59
N LEU A 318 -6.49 -12.64 -18.00
CA LEU A 318 -6.10 -13.00 -19.37
C LEU A 318 -7.17 -12.64 -20.41
N THR A 319 -8.45 -12.67 -20.03
CA THR A 319 -9.57 -12.24 -20.89
C THR A 319 -9.56 -10.74 -21.07
N GLU A 320 -9.34 -9.98 -19.99
CA GLU A 320 -9.11 -8.54 -20.03
C GLU A 320 -7.90 -8.20 -20.91
N THR A 321 -6.76 -8.85 -20.65
CA THR A 321 -5.50 -8.56 -21.37
C THR A 321 -5.63 -8.77 -22.87
N ILE A 322 -6.29 -9.85 -23.32
CA ILE A 322 -6.47 -10.06 -24.76
C ILE A 322 -7.49 -9.09 -25.37
N ALA A 323 -8.55 -8.74 -24.64
CA ALA A 323 -9.53 -7.76 -25.10
C ALA A 323 -8.88 -6.39 -25.30
N GLN A 324 -8.14 -5.89 -24.32
CA GLN A 324 -7.40 -4.63 -24.39
C GLN A 324 -6.28 -4.68 -25.42
N ALA A 325 -5.55 -5.80 -25.53
CA ALA A 325 -4.51 -5.94 -26.54
C ALA A 325 -5.06 -5.86 -27.98
N SER A 326 -6.30 -6.33 -28.21
CA SER A 326 -6.91 -6.31 -29.54
C SER A 326 -7.20 -4.89 -30.05
N VAL A 327 -7.36 -3.90 -29.16
CA VAL A 327 -7.62 -2.49 -29.51
C VAL A 327 -6.45 -1.88 -30.28
N PHE A 328 -5.23 -2.35 -30.02
CA PHE A 328 -4.02 -1.86 -30.66
C PHE A 328 -3.87 -2.27 -32.13
N GLU A 329 -4.91 -2.84 -32.77
CA GLU A 329 -4.93 -3.15 -34.21
C GLU A 329 -4.60 -1.91 -35.06
N ASP A 330 -5.12 -0.75 -34.68
CA ASP A 330 -4.89 0.52 -35.41
C ASP A 330 -3.59 1.24 -34.99
N GLY A 331 -2.85 0.68 -34.02
CA GLY A 331 -1.51 1.13 -33.62
C GLY A 331 -1.42 2.03 -32.38
N ASP A 332 -2.56 2.42 -31.80
CA ASP A 332 -2.67 3.19 -30.56
C ASP A 332 -3.66 2.53 -29.57
N ALA A 333 -3.86 3.16 -28.42
CA ALA A 333 -4.75 2.67 -27.37
C ALA A 333 -6.14 3.32 -27.44
N ASP A 334 -6.49 3.97 -28.56
CA ASP A 334 -7.74 4.71 -28.67
C ASP A 334 -8.93 3.76 -28.47
N GLY A 335 -9.78 4.08 -27.48
CA GLY A 335 -10.95 3.28 -27.12
C GLY A 335 -10.67 2.08 -26.21
N ILE A 336 -9.47 1.99 -25.61
CA ILE A 336 -9.19 0.93 -24.62
C ILE A 336 -10.16 0.95 -23.43
N ASP A 337 -10.61 2.14 -23.00
CA ASP A 337 -11.58 2.31 -21.90
C ASP A 337 -13.02 1.99 -22.31
N GLU A 338 -13.28 1.91 -23.60
CA GLU A 338 -14.59 1.57 -24.16
C GLU A 338 -14.75 0.05 -24.32
N VAL A 339 -13.66 -0.71 -24.15
CA VAL A 339 -13.69 -2.16 -24.12
C VAL A 339 -14.34 -2.62 -22.82
N GLY A 340 -15.49 -3.28 -22.94
CA GLY A 340 -16.07 -4.01 -21.82
C GLY A 340 -15.16 -5.16 -21.41
N VAL A 341 -14.45 -4.98 -20.29
CA VAL A 341 -13.59 -6.01 -19.70
C VAL A 341 -14.30 -6.68 -18.52
N PRO A 342 -14.14 -8.00 -18.33
CA PRO A 342 -14.70 -8.66 -17.17
C PRO A 342 -13.93 -8.26 -15.90
N ASP A 343 -14.64 -8.14 -14.78
CA ASP A 343 -14.04 -8.04 -13.45
C ASP A 343 -14.84 -8.90 -12.44
N ASP A 344 -14.38 -8.96 -11.19
CA ASP A 344 -14.96 -9.80 -10.14
C ASP A 344 -15.90 -9.03 -9.18
N THR A 345 -16.39 -7.86 -9.57
CA THR A 345 -17.25 -7.01 -8.73
C THR A 345 -18.73 -7.20 -9.04
N GLU A 346 -19.63 -7.04 -8.07
CA GLU A 346 -21.07 -7.15 -8.33
C GLU A 346 -21.58 -6.01 -9.23
N GLU A 347 -21.04 -4.82 -9.04
CA GLU A 347 -21.50 -3.62 -9.74
C GLU A 347 -21.27 -3.70 -11.25
N GLN A 348 -20.31 -4.52 -11.71
CA GLN A 348 -20.07 -4.77 -13.12
C GLN A 348 -20.67 -6.10 -13.59
N THR A 349 -21.30 -6.06 -14.76
CA THR A 349 -21.94 -7.23 -15.35
C THR A 349 -20.98 -7.95 -16.30
N GLY A 350 -20.57 -9.17 -15.95
CA GLY A 350 -19.87 -10.05 -16.89
C GLY A 350 -18.77 -10.86 -16.23
N ALA A 351 -19.12 -12.03 -15.69
CA ALA A 351 -18.10 -12.98 -15.26
C ALA A 351 -17.21 -13.34 -16.46
N ALA A 352 -15.91 -13.48 -16.24
CA ALA A 352 -14.98 -13.84 -17.31
C ALA A 352 -15.37 -15.14 -18.05
N ALA A 353 -16.03 -16.07 -17.36
CA ALA A 353 -16.55 -17.30 -17.95
C ALA A 353 -17.60 -17.06 -19.04
N ASP A 354 -18.38 -15.98 -18.93
CA ASP A 354 -19.41 -15.61 -19.91
C ASP A 354 -18.81 -14.74 -21.03
N ALA A 355 -17.89 -13.84 -20.70
CA ALA A 355 -17.29 -12.90 -21.66
C ALA A 355 -16.20 -13.53 -22.56
N VAL A 356 -15.53 -14.60 -22.11
CA VAL A 356 -14.36 -15.15 -22.79
C VAL A 356 -14.65 -15.61 -24.23
N GLU A 357 -15.85 -16.13 -24.52
CA GLU A 357 -16.18 -16.57 -25.88
C GLU A 357 -16.28 -15.39 -26.85
N ASP A 358 -17.01 -14.34 -26.45
CA ASP A 358 -17.19 -13.12 -27.23
C ASP A 358 -15.85 -12.41 -27.49
N VAL A 359 -15.00 -12.32 -26.47
CA VAL A 359 -13.66 -11.70 -26.57
C VAL A 359 -12.76 -12.49 -27.53
N LEU A 360 -12.76 -13.83 -27.45
CA LEU A 360 -11.96 -14.66 -28.35
C LEU A 360 -12.49 -14.60 -29.79
N GLU A 361 -13.81 -14.50 -30.00
CA GLU A 361 -14.40 -14.30 -31.32
C GLU A 361 -14.01 -12.94 -31.91
N ALA A 362 -14.10 -11.86 -31.12
CA ALA A 362 -13.66 -10.53 -31.52
C ALA A 362 -12.17 -10.52 -31.90
N THR A 363 -11.31 -11.15 -31.08
CA THR A 363 -9.87 -11.25 -31.35
C THR A 363 -9.57 -12.11 -32.60
N ALA A 364 -10.35 -13.16 -32.84
CA ALA A 364 -10.19 -13.98 -34.05
C ALA A 364 -10.47 -13.19 -35.33
N SER A 365 -11.35 -12.18 -35.27
CA SER A 365 -11.61 -11.28 -36.40
C SER A 365 -10.39 -10.40 -36.73
N VAL A 366 -9.69 -9.88 -35.71
CA VAL A 366 -8.44 -9.10 -35.83
C VAL A 366 -7.31 -9.96 -36.40
N THR A 367 -7.18 -11.20 -35.94
CA THR A 367 -6.07 -12.10 -36.36
C THR A 367 -6.31 -12.84 -37.68
N GLY A 368 -7.44 -12.58 -38.35
CA GLY A 368 -7.80 -13.12 -39.67
C GLY A 368 -8.41 -14.53 -39.69
N GLY A 369 -8.63 -15.15 -38.52
CA GLY A 369 -9.23 -16.48 -38.34
C GLY A 369 -8.59 -17.64 -39.15
N PRO A 370 -8.92 -18.90 -38.86
CA PRO A 370 -8.48 -20.04 -39.68
C PRO A 370 -9.19 -20.16 -41.06
N GLY A 371 -9.92 -19.12 -41.50
CA GLY A 371 -10.81 -19.18 -42.68
C GLY A 371 -10.93 -17.89 -43.49
N GLY A 372 -10.10 -16.87 -43.26
CA GLY A 372 -10.04 -15.68 -44.10
C GLY A 372 -9.44 -15.98 -45.47
N ASP A 373 -10.29 -16.36 -46.43
CA ASP A 373 -9.97 -16.30 -47.86
C ASP A 373 -9.83 -14.83 -48.26
N THR A 374 -8.63 -14.27 -48.10
CA THR A 374 -8.28 -13.00 -48.72
C THR A 374 -8.18 -13.24 -50.21
N GLY A 375 -9.28 -12.94 -50.91
CA GLY A 375 -9.37 -12.91 -52.36
C GLY A 375 -8.16 -12.18 -52.96
N GLY A 376 -7.61 -12.81 -54.00
CA GLY A 376 -6.27 -12.52 -54.52
C GLY A 376 -5.97 -11.06 -54.86
N GLY A 377 -4.76 -10.65 -54.46
CA GLY A 377 -4.03 -9.50 -54.96
C GLY A 377 -2.59 -9.93 -55.26
N ASP A 378 -2.20 -9.75 -56.52
CA ASP A 378 -0.99 -10.18 -57.22
C ASP A 378 0.36 -9.88 -56.54
N SER A 379 1.33 -10.73 -56.86
CA SER A 379 2.65 -10.86 -56.24
C SER A 379 3.60 -9.67 -56.45
N GLY A 380 4.36 -9.36 -55.41
CA GLY A 380 5.58 -8.55 -55.45
C GLY A 380 6.56 -9.01 -54.38
N ASP A 381 7.58 -9.73 -54.82
CA ASP A 381 8.74 -10.25 -54.11
C ASP A 381 9.66 -9.13 -53.56
N ASP A 382 9.93 -9.11 -52.25
CA ASP A 382 11.28 -8.97 -51.67
C ASP A 382 11.32 -9.38 -50.17
N GLY A 383 12.47 -9.92 -49.76
CA GLY A 383 12.60 -10.74 -48.56
C GLY A 383 12.83 -10.01 -47.24
N SER A 384 12.53 -10.75 -46.17
CA SER A 384 13.13 -10.64 -44.83
C SER A 384 12.83 -9.36 -44.05
N GLY A 385 11.64 -9.32 -43.46
CA GLY A 385 11.30 -8.48 -42.30
C GLY A 385 9.93 -8.88 -41.79
N GLY A 386 9.83 -9.50 -40.61
CA GLY A 386 8.53 -9.65 -39.94
C GLY A 386 8.03 -8.24 -39.63
N GLY A 387 7.03 -7.77 -40.37
CA GLY A 387 6.45 -6.45 -40.15
C GLY A 387 5.78 -6.36 -38.77
N PRO A 388 5.49 -5.14 -38.29
CA PRO A 388 4.82 -4.90 -36.99
C PRO A 388 3.58 -5.79 -36.80
N ASP A 389 2.77 -5.91 -37.86
CA ASP A 389 1.53 -6.69 -37.90
C ASP A 389 1.76 -8.19 -37.62
N ALA A 390 2.90 -8.76 -38.04
CA ALA A 390 3.21 -10.16 -37.83
C ALA A 390 3.57 -10.46 -36.35
N GLY A 391 4.24 -9.50 -35.69
CA GLY A 391 4.55 -9.58 -34.26
C GLY A 391 3.29 -9.43 -33.40
N PHE A 392 2.47 -8.44 -33.71
CA PHE A 392 1.19 -8.17 -33.06
C PHE A 392 0.22 -9.37 -33.14
N VAL A 393 -0.05 -9.87 -34.36
CA VAL A 393 -0.93 -11.03 -34.55
C VAL A 393 -0.36 -12.28 -33.88
N GLY A 394 0.97 -12.44 -33.84
CA GLY A 394 1.63 -13.52 -33.13
C GLY A 394 1.40 -13.47 -31.61
N LEU A 395 1.48 -12.28 -31.02
CA LEU A 395 1.20 -12.05 -29.60
C LEU A 395 -0.27 -12.31 -29.27
N LEU A 396 -1.22 -11.79 -30.07
CA LEU A 396 -2.66 -12.04 -29.86
C LEU A 396 -2.99 -13.54 -29.88
N ARG A 397 -2.42 -14.31 -30.81
CA ARG A 397 -2.59 -15.78 -30.84
C ARG A 397 -2.00 -16.47 -29.62
N ALA A 398 -0.89 -15.96 -29.08
CA ALA A 398 -0.28 -16.51 -27.86
C ALA A 398 -1.13 -16.21 -26.61
N LEU A 399 -1.70 -15.01 -26.52
CA LEU A 399 -2.66 -14.62 -25.50
C LEU A 399 -3.93 -15.49 -25.62
N GLU A 400 -4.48 -15.66 -26.82
CA GLU A 400 -5.65 -16.51 -27.10
C GLU A 400 -5.44 -17.94 -26.59
N ALA A 401 -4.27 -18.53 -26.89
CA ALA A 401 -3.92 -19.87 -26.43
C ALA A 401 -3.79 -19.96 -24.90
N SER A 402 -3.33 -18.88 -24.26
CA SER A 402 -3.16 -18.77 -22.81
C SER A 402 -4.52 -18.60 -22.11
N THR A 403 -5.40 -17.74 -22.62
CA THR A 403 -6.77 -17.56 -22.13
C THR A 403 -7.56 -18.86 -22.23
N ASN A 404 -7.48 -19.56 -23.37
CA ASN A 404 -8.10 -20.89 -23.52
C ASN A 404 -7.54 -21.93 -22.52
N ALA A 405 -6.27 -21.81 -22.12
CA ALA A 405 -5.68 -22.70 -21.12
C ALA A 405 -6.11 -22.35 -19.69
N ALA A 406 -6.19 -21.06 -19.36
CA ALA A 406 -6.71 -20.58 -18.10
C ALA A 406 -8.17 -20.99 -17.92
N ARG A 407 -9.01 -20.86 -18.96
CA ARG A 407 -10.41 -21.30 -18.94
C ARG A 407 -10.53 -22.78 -18.56
N ARG A 408 -9.75 -23.64 -19.21
CA ARG A 408 -9.73 -25.08 -18.88
C ARG A 408 -9.23 -25.36 -17.46
N ALA A 409 -8.30 -24.55 -16.94
CA ALA A 409 -7.79 -24.69 -15.59
C ALA A 409 -8.87 -24.30 -14.57
N ASN A 410 -9.54 -23.17 -14.80
CA ASN A 410 -10.69 -22.71 -14.01
C ASN A 410 -11.82 -23.76 -14.01
N GLU A 411 -12.25 -24.26 -15.18
CA GLU A 411 -13.24 -25.33 -15.28
C GLU A 411 -12.88 -26.57 -14.44
N ALA A 412 -11.60 -26.96 -14.43
CA ALA A 412 -11.13 -28.10 -13.64
C ALA A 412 -11.13 -27.80 -12.14
N ALA A 413 -10.70 -26.60 -11.73
CA ALA A 413 -10.70 -26.18 -10.33
C ALA A 413 -12.13 -26.06 -9.78
N GLN A 414 -13.04 -25.42 -10.52
CA GLN A 414 -14.45 -25.29 -10.17
C GLN A 414 -15.17 -26.65 -10.10
N ALA A 415 -14.72 -27.64 -10.87
CA ALA A 415 -15.22 -29.02 -10.80
C ALA A 415 -14.61 -29.85 -9.65
N GLY A 416 -13.76 -29.29 -8.80
CA GLY A 416 -13.07 -30.01 -7.72
C GLY A 416 -12.05 -31.03 -8.23
N ASN A 417 -11.38 -30.74 -9.35
CA ASN A 417 -10.35 -31.60 -9.92
C ASN A 417 -8.98 -30.88 -9.86
N ALA A 418 -8.38 -30.77 -8.68
CA ALA A 418 -7.11 -30.05 -8.52
C ALA A 418 -5.98 -30.65 -9.35
N GLN A 419 -5.84 -31.97 -9.41
CA GLN A 419 -4.79 -32.58 -10.25
C GLN A 419 -4.95 -32.18 -11.73
N GLY A 420 -6.19 -32.10 -12.20
CA GLY A 420 -6.52 -31.59 -13.52
C GLY A 420 -6.18 -30.12 -13.68
N ALA A 421 -6.51 -29.28 -12.70
CA ALA A 421 -6.20 -27.86 -12.71
C ALA A 421 -4.68 -27.62 -12.73
N ASP A 422 -3.93 -28.26 -11.84
CA ASP A 422 -2.46 -28.16 -11.74
C ASP A 422 -1.76 -28.50 -13.05
N ASN A 423 -2.18 -29.59 -13.70
CA ASN A 423 -1.58 -30.00 -14.98
C ASN A 423 -1.78 -28.93 -16.06
N ARG A 424 -2.92 -28.25 -16.05
CA ARG A 424 -3.23 -27.16 -16.98
C ARG A 424 -2.48 -25.88 -16.62
N LEU A 425 -2.36 -25.57 -15.32
CA LEU A 425 -1.59 -24.45 -14.79
C LEU A 425 -0.10 -24.55 -15.11
N ARG A 426 0.52 -25.73 -14.96
CA ARG A 426 1.91 -25.96 -15.39
C ARG A 426 2.10 -25.71 -16.88
N GLY A 427 1.12 -26.09 -17.69
CA GLY A 427 1.11 -25.78 -19.12
C GLY A 427 0.91 -24.29 -19.40
N LEU A 428 0.09 -23.59 -18.59
CA LEU A 428 -0.12 -22.14 -18.71
C LEU A 428 1.18 -21.39 -18.36
N LYS A 429 1.88 -21.79 -17.29
CA LYS A 429 3.19 -21.25 -16.90
C LYS A 429 4.19 -21.25 -18.06
N GLN A 430 4.27 -22.37 -18.79
CA GLN A 430 5.15 -22.50 -19.96
C GLN A 430 4.75 -21.57 -21.11
N ARG A 431 3.45 -21.33 -21.30
CA ARG A 431 2.96 -20.40 -22.33
C ARG A 431 3.21 -18.95 -21.96
N THR A 432 2.99 -18.58 -20.70
CA THR A 432 3.28 -17.23 -20.20
C THR A 432 4.77 -16.89 -20.32
N ALA A 433 5.67 -17.82 -19.96
CA ALA A 433 7.10 -17.65 -20.18
C ALA A 433 7.44 -17.47 -21.68
N ALA A 434 6.78 -18.22 -22.57
CA ALA A 434 6.96 -18.04 -24.01
C ALA A 434 6.43 -16.69 -24.54
N ILE A 435 5.39 -16.13 -23.91
CA ILE A 435 4.91 -14.78 -24.20
C ILE A 435 5.96 -13.76 -23.77
N ALA A 436 6.52 -13.88 -22.56
CA ALA A 436 7.58 -13.01 -22.06
C ALA A 436 8.79 -13.00 -23.02
N ASP A 437 9.28 -14.18 -23.40
CA ASP A 437 10.39 -14.34 -24.34
C ASP A 437 10.07 -13.76 -25.74
N ALA A 438 8.80 -13.86 -26.18
CA ALA A 438 8.37 -13.32 -27.46
C ALA A 438 8.26 -11.79 -27.42
N LEU A 439 7.81 -11.24 -26.29
CA LEU A 439 7.66 -9.82 -26.05
C LEU A 439 9.02 -9.12 -26.05
N GLU A 440 9.99 -9.67 -25.30
CA GLU A 440 11.37 -9.14 -25.27
C GLU A 440 11.99 -9.08 -26.67
N ARG A 441 11.77 -10.13 -27.48
CA ARG A 441 12.32 -10.22 -28.85
C ARG A 441 11.64 -9.31 -29.87
N ASN A 442 10.37 -8.98 -29.67
CA ASN A 442 9.56 -8.25 -30.65
C ASN A 442 9.09 -6.88 -30.16
N ARG A 443 9.56 -6.41 -29.00
CA ARG A 443 9.14 -5.15 -28.37
C ARG A 443 9.12 -3.96 -29.32
N GLU A 444 10.17 -3.79 -30.12
CA GLU A 444 10.30 -2.66 -31.07
C GLU A 444 9.32 -2.73 -32.25
N ASN A 445 8.73 -3.90 -32.50
CA ASN A 445 7.79 -4.14 -33.59
C ASN A 445 6.33 -4.15 -33.11
N LEU A 446 6.08 -3.91 -31.82
CA LEU A 446 4.74 -3.87 -31.26
C LEU A 446 4.23 -2.44 -31.15
N PRO A 447 2.92 -2.21 -31.34
CA PRO A 447 2.33 -0.88 -31.35
C PRO A 447 2.26 -0.24 -29.96
N GLY A 448 2.47 1.08 -29.91
CA GLY A 448 2.14 1.95 -28.77
C GLY A 448 2.59 1.43 -27.39
N GLN A 449 1.66 1.50 -26.44
CA GLN A 449 1.83 1.06 -25.05
C GLN A 449 1.57 -0.45 -24.84
N LEU A 450 1.23 -1.21 -25.89
CA LEU A 450 0.93 -2.65 -25.79
C LEU A 450 2.05 -3.44 -25.10
N PRO A 451 3.35 -3.20 -25.39
CA PRO A 451 4.40 -3.92 -24.70
C PRO A 451 4.39 -3.68 -23.19
N GLY A 452 4.22 -2.43 -22.76
CA GLY A 452 4.15 -2.07 -21.34
C GLY A 452 2.98 -2.75 -20.64
N LEU A 453 1.79 -2.76 -21.29
CA LEU A 453 0.59 -3.43 -20.76
C LEU A 453 0.86 -4.92 -20.47
N VAL A 454 1.42 -5.65 -21.43
CA VAL A 454 1.67 -7.09 -21.27
C VAL A 454 2.87 -7.36 -20.35
N GLU A 455 3.95 -6.57 -20.44
CA GLU A 455 5.15 -6.69 -19.58
C GLU A 455 4.78 -6.56 -18.09
N ARG A 456 3.86 -5.66 -17.73
CA ARG A 456 3.42 -5.45 -16.34
C ARG A 456 2.60 -6.61 -15.80
N ARG A 457 1.74 -7.22 -16.62
CA ARG A 457 0.82 -8.30 -16.19
C ARG A 457 1.47 -9.68 -16.13
N VAL A 458 2.50 -9.94 -16.94
CA VAL A 458 3.16 -11.26 -17.00
C VAL A 458 3.70 -11.72 -15.63
N PRO A 459 4.46 -10.92 -14.85
CA PRO A 459 4.94 -11.32 -13.53
C PRO A 459 3.80 -11.66 -12.55
N GLN A 460 2.71 -10.91 -12.61
CA GLN A 460 1.52 -11.16 -11.80
C GLN A 460 0.86 -12.49 -12.17
N ILE A 461 0.69 -12.76 -13.48
CA ILE A 461 0.17 -14.04 -13.98
C ILE A 461 1.05 -15.20 -13.51
N GLU A 462 2.37 -15.09 -13.61
CA GLU A 462 3.29 -16.17 -13.19
C GLU A 462 3.23 -16.44 -11.69
N ARG A 463 3.23 -15.38 -10.87
CA ARG A 463 3.07 -15.47 -9.41
C ARG A 463 1.76 -16.16 -9.04
N ARG A 464 0.65 -15.77 -9.68
CA ARG A 464 -0.69 -16.32 -9.42
C ARG A 464 -0.84 -17.76 -9.90
N ILE A 465 -0.21 -18.14 -11.02
CA ILE A 465 -0.13 -19.54 -11.45
C ILE A 465 0.58 -20.38 -10.39
N GLN A 466 1.68 -19.87 -9.82
CA GLN A 466 2.43 -20.58 -8.79
C GLN A 466 1.61 -20.73 -7.51
N GLN A 467 1.03 -19.63 -7.01
CA GLN A 467 0.12 -19.65 -5.85
C GLN A 467 -1.06 -20.61 -6.08
N ALA A 468 -1.64 -20.64 -7.28
CA ALA A 468 -2.73 -21.55 -7.59
C ALA A 468 -2.28 -23.02 -7.60
N ILE A 469 -1.05 -23.32 -8.03
CA ILE A 469 -0.50 -24.69 -7.96
C ILE A 469 -0.27 -25.10 -6.50
N ASP A 470 0.25 -24.19 -5.69
CA ASP A 470 0.63 -24.45 -4.30
C ASP A 470 -0.56 -24.42 -3.34
N ALA A 471 -1.68 -23.81 -3.73
CA ALA A 471 -2.93 -23.86 -2.99
C ALA A 471 -3.43 -25.31 -2.85
N ASP A 472 -3.70 -25.71 -1.61
CA ASP A 472 -4.35 -26.99 -1.28
C ASP A 472 -5.83 -27.00 -1.73
N GLU A 473 -6.43 -28.19 -1.77
CA GLU A 473 -7.87 -28.39 -2.06
C GLU A 473 -8.78 -28.09 -0.87
#